data_AF-A0A147F0X3-F1
#
_entry.id   AF-A0A147F0X3-F1
#
_cell.length_a   1.000
_cell.length_b   1.000
_cell.length_c   1.000
_cell.angle_alpha   90.00
_cell.angle_beta   90.00
_cell.angle_gamma   90.00
#
_symmetry.space_group_name_H-M   'P 1'
#
loop_
_entity.id
_entity.type
_entity.pdbx_description
1 polymer ?
#
loop_
_entity_poly.entity_id
_entity_poly.type
_entity_poly.pdbx_seq_one_letter_code
_entity_poly.pdbx_strand_id
1 'polypeptide(L)'
;MVMITPEDFPGVAEDVARRILVAARSIAPCIDSFEDESEERKNALAILRGIAAEVPSPGSRRVRAQAIGPARVDYWNSDTWTDADRSALRSLCGSLAPSGGPLGSFPLDRPLSRLWPETNA
;
A
#
# COMPACT_ATOMS: atom_id res chain seq x y z
N MET A 1 7.31 -22.28 -3.79
CA MET A 1 6.57 -21.03 -4.08
C MET A 1 5.11 -21.38 -4.19
N VAL A 2 4.30 -20.85 -3.29
CA VAL A 2 2.85 -21.11 -3.25
C VAL A 2 2.16 -19.75 -3.28
N MET A 3 1.26 -19.56 -4.24
CA MET A 3 0.49 -18.32 -4.34
C MET A 3 -0.50 -18.23 -3.20
N ILE A 4 -0.76 -17.01 -2.71
CA ILE A 4 -1.83 -16.79 -1.74
C ILE A 4 -3.17 -16.89 -2.49
N THR A 5 -4.07 -17.70 -1.96
CA THR A 5 -5.36 -18.04 -2.58
C THR A 5 -6.53 -17.60 -1.69
N PRO A 6 -7.77 -17.55 -2.24
CA PRO A 6 -8.95 -17.26 -1.42
C PRO A 6 -9.19 -18.26 -0.28
N GLU A 7 -8.67 -19.49 -0.39
CA GLU A 7 -8.81 -20.54 0.63
C GLU A 7 -8.04 -20.20 1.92
N ASP A 8 -7.05 -19.31 1.84
CA ASP A 8 -6.29 -18.83 2.98
C ASP A 8 -7.10 -17.89 3.90
N PHE A 9 -8.35 -17.56 3.54
CA PHE A 9 -9.26 -16.64 4.24
C PHE A 9 -10.51 -17.35 4.78
N PRO A 10 -10.37 -18.16 5.85
CA PRO A 10 -11.52 -18.87 6.42
C PRO A 10 -12.56 -17.88 6.96
N GLY A 11 -13.84 -18.11 6.63
CA GLY A 11 -14.96 -17.28 7.10
C GLY A 11 -15.24 -16.02 6.29
N VAL A 12 -14.47 -15.76 5.23
CA VAL A 12 -14.68 -14.63 4.31
C VAL A 12 -15.33 -15.13 3.02
N ALA A 13 -16.31 -14.39 2.49
CA ALA A 13 -16.91 -14.74 1.21
C ALA A 13 -15.85 -14.70 0.09
N GLU A 14 -15.86 -15.69 -0.80
CA GLU A 14 -14.83 -15.86 -1.83
C GLU A 14 -14.64 -14.61 -2.70
N ASP A 15 -15.74 -13.95 -3.09
CA ASP A 15 -15.70 -12.70 -3.87
C ASP A 15 -14.99 -11.56 -3.15
N VAL A 16 -15.12 -11.50 -1.82
CA VAL A 16 -14.46 -10.49 -0.98
C VAL A 16 -12.97 -10.81 -0.89
N ALA A 17 -12.62 -12.06 -0.61
CA ALA A 17 -11.23 -12.51 -0.57
C ALA A 17 -10.51 -12.24 -1.91
N ARG A 18 -11.16 -12.54 -3.04
CA ARG A 18 -10.62 -12.25 -4.38
C ARG A 18 -10.38 -10.75 -4.60
N ARG A 19 -11.30 -9.87 -4.19
CA ARG A 19 -11.12 -8.42 -4.31
C ARG A 19 -9.96 -7.91 -3.46
N ILE A 20 -9.83 -8.41 -2.23
CA ILE A 20 -8.71 -8.09 -1.34
C ILE A 20 -7.40 -8.53 -2.00
N LEU A 21 -7.31 -9.74 -2.53
CA LEU A 21 -6.10 -10.26 -3.17
C LEU A 21 -5.69 -9.44 -4.41
N VAL A 22 -6.64 -9.04 -5.25
CA VAL A 22 -6.35 -8.17 -6.42
C VAL A 22 -5.77 -6.82 -5.97
N ALA A 23 -6.33 -6.22 -4.91
CA ALA A 23 -5.81 -4.97 -4.35
C ALA A 23 -4.45 -5.17 -3.67
N ALA A 24 -4.27 -6.26 -2.95
CA ALA A 24 -3.00 -6.59 -2.30
C ALA A 24 -1.87 -6.72 -3.32
N ARG A 25 -2.11 -7.42 -4.43
CA ARG A 25 -1.15 -7.60 -5.54
C ARG A 25 -0.76 -6.30 -6.22
N SER A 26 -1.66 -5.32 -6.28
CA SER A 26 -1.31 -4.00 -6.84
C SER A 26 -0.47 -3.15 -5.87
N ILE A 27 -0.63 -3.35 -4.57
CA ILE A 27 0.15 -2.66 -3.53
C ILE A 27 1.53 -3.30 -3.35
N ALA A 28 1.56 -4.64 -3.37
CA ALA A 28 2.68 -5.46 -2.98
C ALA A 28 2.77 -6.69 -3.89
N PRO A 29 3.35 -6.57 -5.11
CA PRO A 29 3.39 -7.65 -6.09
C PRO A 29 4.21 -8.87 -5.63
N CYS A 30 5.10 -8.70 -4.66
CA CYS A 30 5.99 -9.75 -4.16
C CYS A 30 5.28 -10.80 -3.29
N ILE A 31 4.03 -10.57 -2.85
CA ILE A 31 3.37 -11.46 -1.89
C ILE A 31 3.17 -12.89 -2.41
N ASP A 32 3.10 -13.05 -3.74
CA ASP A 32 3.01 -14.38 -4.39
C ASP A 32 4.39 -15.05 -4.56
N SER A 33 5.48 -14.34 -4.28
CA SER A 33 6.87 -14.82 -4.44
C SER A 33 7.48 -15.41 -3.18
N PHE A 34 6.81 -15.29 -2.03
CA PHE A 34 7.31 -15.83 -0.76
C PHE A 34 7.38 -17.35 -0.77
N GLU A 35 8.32 -17.89 0.01
CA GLU A 35 8.46 -19.32 0.22
C GLU A 35 7.29 -19.89 1.03
N ASP A 36 7.10 -21.20 0.93
CA ASP A 36 6.08 -21.88 1.72
C ASP A 36 6.48 -21.85 3.20
N GLU A 37 5.52 -21.68 4.11
CA GLU A 37 5.75 -21.56 5.56
C GLU A 37 6.71 -20.45 6.03
N SER A 38 7.12 -19.53 5.15
CA SER A 38 7.99 -18.41 5.52
C SER A 38 7.28 -17.44 6.48
N GLU A 39 8.05 -16.78 7.35
CA GLU A 39 7.49 -15.78 8.26
C GLU A 39 6.93 -14.56 7.51
N GLU A 40 7.52 -14.20 6.37
CA GLU A 40 7.01 -13.15 5.48
C GLU A 40 5.63 -13.50 4.92
N ARG A 41 5.42 -14.76 4.52
CA ARG A 41 4.11 -15.22 4.06
C ARG A 41 3.08 -15.20 5.19
N LYS A 42 3.45 -15.67 6.39
CA LYS A 42 2.56 -15.63 7.56
C LYS A 42 2.20 -14.19 7.94
N ASN A 43 3.17 -13.28 7.88
CA ASN A 43 2.96 -11.84 8.12
C ASN A 43 2.03 -11.22 7.07
N ALA A 44 2.23 -11.54 5.79
CA ALA A 44 1.33 -11.10 4.72
C ALA A 44 -0.10 -11.60 4.96
N LEU A 45 -0.27 -12.89 5.29
CA LEU A 45 -1.58 -13.47 5.60
C LEU A 45 -2.23 -12.83 6.82
N ALA A 46 -1.47 -12.51 7.87
CA ALA A 46 -1.99 -11.86 9.07
C ALA A 46 -2.54 -10.46 8.74
N ILE A 47 -1.80 -9.66 7.98
CA ILE A 47 -2.26 -8.33 7.53
C ILE A 47 -3.53 -8.47 6.68
N LEU A 48 -3.52 -9.35 5.68
CA LEU A 48 -4.66 -9.53 4.78
C LEU A 48 -5.91 -10.05 5.50
N ARG A 49 -5.76 -10.92 6.51
CA ARG A 49 -6.88 -11.40 7.33
C ARG A 49 -7.44 -10.31 8.24
N GLY A 50 -6.59 -9.46 8.81
CA GLY A 50 -7.04 -8.28 9.57
C GLY A 50 -7.94 -7.38 8.72
N ILE A 51 -7.48 -7.06 7.51
CA ILE A 51 -8.24 -6.27 6.53
C ILE A 51 -9.55 -6.97 6.15
N ALA A 52 -9.51 -8.29 5.94
CA ALA A 52 -10.69 -9.08 5.60
C ALA A 52 -11.76 -9.06 6.71
N ALA A 53 -11.34 -9.02 7.97
CA ALA A 53 -12.24 -8.93 9.12
C ALA A 53 -12.89 -7.54 9.28
N GLU A 54 -12.21 -6.49 8.82
CA GLU A 54 -12.73 -5.11 8.86
C GLU A 54 -13.65 -4.77 7.69
N VAL A 55 -13.73 -5.63 6.66
CA VAL A 55 -14.62 -5.39 5.51
C VAL A 55 -16.07 -5.43 6.00
N PRO A 56 -16.80 -4.31 5.90
CA PRO A 56 -18.18 -4.30 6.34
C PRO A 56 -19.03 -5.14 5.37
N SER A 57 -20.13 -5.70 5.87
CA SER A 57 -20.96 -6.63 5.09
C SER A 57 -21.39 -6.02 3.75
N PRO A 58 -21.49 -6.83 2.67
CA PRO A 58 -21.89 -6.34 1.36
C PRO A 58 -23.21 -5.56 1.43
N GLY A 59 -23.18 -4.26 1.11
CA GLY A 59 -24.35 -3.37 1.14
C GLY A 59 -24.28 -2.19 2.12
N SER A 60 -23.33 -2.20 3.05
CA SER A 60 -23.10 -1.16 4.07
C SER A 60 -22.42 0.14 3.56
N ARG A 61 -21.89 0.15 2.33
CA ARG A 61 -21.19 1.29 1.70
C ARG A 61 -22.02 2.57 1.49
N ARG A 62 -23.24 2.65 2.02
CA ARG A 62 -24.20 3.72 1.72
C ARG A 62 -24.24 4.86 2.75
N VAL A 63 -23.54 4.76 3.88
CA VAL A 63 -23.62 5.80 4.93
C VAL A 63 -22.22 6.29 5.28
N ARG A 64 -21.83 7.42 4.67
CA ARG A 64 -20.57 8.13 4.95
C ARG A 64 -20.61 8.87 6.30
N ALA A 65 -21.78 9.34 6.70
CA ALA A 65 -22.01 9.99 7.97
C ALA A 65 -23.48 9.82 8.34
N GLN A 66 -23.74 9.69 9.64
CA GLN A 66 -25.09 9.69 10.20
C GLN A 66 -25.17 10.75 11.29
N ALA A 67 -26.28 11.49 11.33
CA ALA A 67 -26.56 12.44 12.39
C ALA A 67 -27.93 12.15 13.00
N ILE A 68 -28.01 12.16 14.33
CA ILE A 68 -29.25 12.07 15.11
C ILE A 68 -29.25 13.26 16.08
N GLY A 69 -29.97 14.32 15.73
CA GLY A 69 -29.95 15.58 16.48
C GLY A 69 -28.57 16.25 16.47
N PRO A 70 -28.00 16.66 17.63
CA PRO A 70 -26.66 17.25 17.69
C PRO A 70 -25.53 16.20 17.57
N ALA A 71 -25.84 14.90 17.68
CA ALA A 71 -24.84 13.86 17.56
C ALA A 71 -24.51 13.60 16.09
N ARG A 72 -23.22 13.59 15.74
CA ARG A 72 -22.69 13.24 14.42
C ARG A 72 -21.75 12.04 14.56
N VAL A 73 -21.95 11.06 13.69
CA VAL A 73 -21.07 9.90 13.53
C VAL A 73 -20.57 9.93 12.10
N ASP A 74 -19.31 10.32 11.93
CA ASP A 74 -18.63 10.16 10.66
C ASP A 74 -18.12 8.72 10.58
N TYR A 75 -18.72 7.92 9.70
CA TYR A 75 -18.18 6.61 9.40
C TYR A 75 -16.95 6.85 8.54
N TRP A 76 -15.78 6.54 9.11
CA TRP A 76 -14.47 6.75 8.51
C TRP A 76 -14.44 6.27 7.05
N ASN A 77 -13.63 6.93 6.24
CA ASN A 77 -13.49 6.74 4.80
C ASN A 77 -13.68 5.26 4.41
N SER A 78 -14.64 4.95 3.55
CA SER A 78 -15.06 3.59 3.19
C SER A 78 -14.00 2.77 2.43
N ASP A 79 -12.77 3.27 2.43
CA ASP A 79 -11.60 2.56 1.96
C ASP A 79 -11.34 1.43 2.94
N THR A 80 -11.53 0.22 2.44
CA THR A 80 -11.18 -1.05 3.09
C THR A 80 -9.69 -1.15 3.46
N TRP A 81 -8.87 -0.19 3.03
CA TRP A 81 -7.42 -0.18 3.18
C TRP A 81 -7.00 1.12 3.86
N THR A 82 -6.37 1.01 5.02
CA THR A 82 -5.72 2.15 5.67
C THR A 82 -4.35 2.42 5.06
N ASP A 83 -3.79 3.61 5.31
CA ASP A 83 -2.42 3.91 4.88
C ASP A 83 -1.37 3.07 5.62
N ALA A 84 -1.69 2.63 6.85
CA ALA A 84 -0.88 1.71 7.62
C ALA A 84 -0.85 0.30 6.97
N ASP A 85 -1.99 -0.20 6.48
CA ASP A 85 -2.05 -1.49 5.78
C ASP A 85 -1.22 -1.46 4.49
N ARG A 86 -1.36 -0.36 3.74
CA ARG A 86 -0.60 -0.16 2.51
C ARG A 86 0.89 -0.07 2.77
N SER A 87 1.32 0.60 3.85
CA SER A 87 2.73 0.70 4.20
C SER A 87 3.29 -0.62 4.72
N ALA A 88 2.53 -1.36 5.54
CA ALA A 88 2.90 -2.67 6.05
C ALA A 88 3.04 -3.72 4.94
N LEU A 89 2.12 -3.78 3.97
CA LEU A 89 2.29 -4.69 2.82
C LEU A 89 3.49 -4.31 1.95
N ARG A 90 3.73 -3.01 1.73
CA ARG A 90 4.88 -2.56 0.94
C ARG A 90 6.21 -2.87 1.63
N SER A 91 6.28 -2.80 2.95
CA SER A 91 7.51 -3.10 3.68
C SER A 91 7.92 -4.57 3.55
N LEU A 92 6.95 -5.48 3.39
CA LEU A 92 7.21 -6.89 3.07
C LEU A 92 7.84 -7.07 1.68
N CYS A 93 7.52 -6.18 0.73
CA CYS A 93 8.07 -6.21 -0.63
C CYS A 93 9.37 -5.47 -0.83
N GLY A 94 9.92 -4.84 0.21
CA GLY A 94 11.31 -4.49 0.15
C GLY A 94 11.81 -3.49 1.19
N SER A 95 13.05 -3.57 1.68
CA SER A 95 14.22 -4.49 1.51
C SER A 95 14.58 -5.11 0.14
N LEU A 96 13.93 -4.71 -0.96
CA LEU A 96 14.43 -4.81 -2.33
C LEU A 96 14.62 -3.35 -2.78
N ALA A 97 15.48 -2.64 -2.06
CA ALA A 97 16.04 -1.43 -2.62
C ALA A 97 16.77 -1.88 -3.90
N PRO A 98 16.50 -1.29 -5.08
CA PRO A 98 17.41 -1.46 -6.19
C PRO A 98 18.79 -1.03 -5.67
N SER A 99 19.78 -1.91 -5.81
CA SER A 99 21.18 -1.59 -5.57
C SER A 99 21.62 -0.57 -6.62
N GLY A 100 21.31 0.70 -6.36
CA GLY A 100 21.46 1.79 -7.31
C GLY A 100 20.41 2.86 -7.06
N GLY A 101 20.71 3.77 -6.14
CA GLY A 101 19.96 5.03 -6.04
C GLY A 101 20.09 5.84 -7.35
N PRO A 102 19.24 6.87 -7.54
CA PRO A 102 19.37 7.74 -8.71
C PRO A 102 20.79 8.32 -8.75
N LEU A 103 21.58 7.89 -9.73
CA LEU A 103 22.85 8.51 -10.05
C LEU A 103 22.54 9.89 -10.66
N GLY A 104 22.49 10.90 -9.80
CA GLY A 104 22.44 12.29 -10.23
C GLY A 104 23.66 12.57 -11.09
N SER A 105 23.45 12.85 -12.38
CA SER A 105 24.50 13.36 -13.25
C SER A 105 24.56 14.87 -13.07
N PHE A 106 25.48 15.33 -12.22
CA PHE A 106 25.83 16.75 -12.15
C PHE A 106 26.81 17.07 -13.29
N PRO A 107 26.52 18.07 -14.14
CA PRO A 107 27.49 18.56 -15.11
C PRO A 107 28.71 19.11 -14.37
N LEU A 108 29.88 18.51 -14.58
CA LEU A 108 31.12 18.89 -13.89
C LEU A 108 31.75 20.18 -14.44
N ASP A 109 31.38 20.60 -15.65
CA ASP A 109 31.89 21.83 -16.25
C ASP A 109 30.78 22.62 -16.93
N ARG A 110 30.36 23.71 -16.29
CA ARG A 110 29.97 24.92 -17.01
C ARG A 110 30.92 26.02 -16.57
N PRO A 111 31.69 26.64 -17.48
CA PRO A 111 32.32 27.90 -17.12
C PRO A 111 31.20 28.91 -16.84
N LEU A 112 31.03 29.27 -15.56
CA LEU A 112 30.29 30.46 -15.14
C LEU A 112 31.10 31.71 -15.53
N SER A 113 31.48 31.83 -16.81
CA SER A 113 32.09 33.03 -17.32
C SER A 113 30.98 34.00 -17.73
N ARG A 114 30.79 35.02 -16.89
CA ARG A 114 30.14 36.31 -17.19
C ARG A 114 28.61 36.32 -17.30
N LEU A 115 27.93 35.87 -16.25
CA LEU A 115 26.51 36.24 -16.06
C LEU A 115 26.33 37.63 -15.41
N TRP A 116 27.38 38.21 -14.84
CA TRP A 116 27.34 39.57 -14.28
C TRP A 116 28.28 40.53 -15.03
N PRO A 117 27.77 41.65 -15.56
CA PRO A 117 28.61 42.77 -15.97
C PRO A 117 29.02 43.55 -14.72
N GLU A 118 30.27 43.41 -14.30
CA GLU A 118 30.93 44.38 -13.43
C GLU A 118 31.14 45.65 -14.27
N THR A 119 30.27 46.65 -14.10
CA THR A 119 30.44 47.96 -14.73
C THR A 119 31.62 48.65 -14.04
N ASN A 120 32.82 48.57 -14.62
CA ASN A 120 33.96 49.37 -14.19
C ASN A 120 33.70 50.84 -14.56
N ALA A 121 33.55 51.68 -13.54
CA ALA A 121 33.66 53.14 -13.61
C ALA A 121 35.02 53.58 -13.06
#